data_AF-A0A330GZE7-F1
#
_entry.id   AF-A0A330GZE7-F1
#
_cell.length_a   1.000
_cell.length_b   1.000
_cell.length_c   1.000
_cell.angle_alpha   90.00
_cell.angle_beta   90.00
_cell.angle_gamma   90.00
#
_symmetry.space_group_name_H-M   'P 1'
#
loop_
_entity.id
_entity.type
_entity.pdbx_description
1 polymer ?
#
loop_
_entity_poly.entity_id
_entity_poly.type
_entity_poly.pdbx_seq_one_letter_code
_entity_poly.pdbx_strand_id
1 'polypeptide(L)'
;MRKASRLFEIIQILRLARKPVTAATIAERLEVTVRSVYRDIAALQAMRVPIEGGRGIGYILRPGFDLPPLMFSIEEMEAIVLSLALLERTGDDELKQAAKRVGAKIAGAVPPPLRQTLDANALHAWGFAAPSASAVDLALVRRAIRDEEKLSLSYRDEAGRPTERIIRPVALIYYAETANIVAWCELRQAIRNFRSDRIEDCRPAGLWFKGEGDRLRQVWVDGWEINAAATVN
;
A
#
# COMPACT_ATOMS: atom_id res chain seq x y z
N MET A 1 -23.64 -7.71 -25.20
CA MET A 1 -22.94 -6.73 -24.33
C MET A 1 -21.43 -6.70 -24.60
N ARG A 2 -20.80 -5.52 -24.67
CA ARG A 2 -19.33 -5.36 -24.82
C ARG A 2 -18.59 -5.84 -23.56
N LYS A 3 -17.39 -6.41 -23.71
CA LYS A 3 -16.63 -6.99 -22.59
C LYS A 3 -16.35 -5.98 -21.47
N ALA A 4 -15.94 -4.75 -21.81
CA ALA A 4 -15.66 -3.71 -20.82
C ALA A 4 -16.89 -3.36 -19.97
N SER A 5 -18.05 -3.19 -20.60
CA SER A 5 -19.32 -2.95 -19.89
C SER A 5 -19.66 -4.12 -18.97
N ARG A 6 -19.48 -5.36 -19.43
CA ARG A 6 -19.74 -6.55 -18.61
C ARG A 6 -18.83 -6.64 -17.38
N LEU A 7 -17.54 -6.33 -17.53
CA LEU A 7 -16.59 -6.30 -16.40
C LEU A 7 -17.00 -5.27 -15.35
N PHE A 8 -17.41 -4.07 -15.80
CA PHE A 8 -17.90 -3.02 -14.92
C PHE A 8 -19.17 -3.46 -14.16
N GLU A 9 -20.13 -4.03 -14.85
CA GLU A 9 -21.38 -4.51 -14.24
C GLU A 9 -21.14 -5.63 -13.21
N ILE A 10 -20.20 -6.55 -13.48
CA ILE A 10 -19.80 -7.58 -12.50
C ILE A 10 -19.29 -6.92 -11.21
N ILE A 11 -18.46 -5.87 -11.32
CA ILE A 11 -17.96 -5.13 -10.15
C ILE A 11 -19.13 -4.49 -9.39
N GLN A 12 -20.09 -3.87 -10.09
CA GLN A 12 -21.26 -3.25 -9.45
C GLN A 12 -22.14 -4.27 -8.72
N ILE A 13 -22.39 -5.42 -9.34
CA ILE A 13 -23.14 -6.52 -8.70
C ILE A 13 -22.45 -6.96 -7.41
N LEU A 14 -21.15 -7.18 -7.45
CA LEU A 14 -20.38 -7.62 -6.27
C LEU A 14 -20.28 -6.53 -5.20
N ARG A 15 -20.21 -5.26 -5.59
CA ARG A 15 -20.15 -4.11 -4.67
C ARG A 15 -21.44 -3.96 -3.86
N LEU A 16 -22.60 -4.13 -4.50
CA LEU A 16 -23.90 -3.97 -3.84
C LEU A 16 -24.32 -5.22 -3.04
N ALA A 17 -23.62 -6.34 -3.23
CA ALA A 17 -23.97 -7.60 -2.61
C ALA A 17 -23.54 -7.66 -1.14
N ARG A 18 -24.49 -7.97 -0.25
CA ARG A 18 -24.23 -8.19 1.19
C ARG A 18 -23.75 -9.61 1.51
N LYS A 19 -23.83 -10.52 0.53
CA LYS A 19 -23.47 -11.94 0.62
C LYS A 19 -22.74 -12.37 -0.65
N PRO A 20 -21.96 -13.46 -0.63
CA PRO A 20 -21.33 -14.01 -1.83
C PRO A 20 -22.34 -14.23 -2.96
N VAL A 21 -22.00 -13.77 -4.16
CA VAL A 21 -22.85 -13.91 -5.36
C VAL A 21 -22.28 -14.99 -6.27
N THR A 22 -23.10 -15.97 -6.64
CA THR A 22 -22.63 -17.06 -7.51
C THR A 22 -22.43 -16.59 -8.95
N ALA A 23 -21.54 -17.27 -9.69
CA ALA A 23 -21.39 -17.02 -11.13
C ALA A 23 -22.69 -17.26 -11.91
N ALA A 24 -23.57 -18.15 -11.44
CA ALA A 24 -24.88 -18.39 -12.04
C ALA A 24 -25.80 -17.17 -11.89
N THR A 25 -25.87 -16.59 -10.68
CA THR A 25 -26.66 -15.38 -10.42
C THR A 25 -26.16 -14.18 -11.22
N ILE A 26 -24.83 -14.01 -11.32
CA ILE A 26 -24.23 -12.96 -12.15
C ILE A 26 -24.55 -13.20 -13.63
N ALA A 27 -24.47 -14.45 -14.08
CA ALA A 27 -24.72 -14.84 -15.47
C ALA A 27 -26.17 -14.56 -15.89
N GLU A 28 -27.11 -14.93 -15.03
CA GLU A 28 -28.54 -14.67 -15.22
C GLU A 28 -28.82 -13.16 -15.30
N ARG A 29 -28.31 -12.37 -14.34
CA ARG A 29 -28.54 -10.92 -14.28
C ARG A 29 -27.94 -10.16 -15.47
N LEU A 30 -26.87 -10.68 -16.05
CA LEU A 30 -26.17 -10.08 -17.18
C LEU A 30 -26.53 -10.70 -18.53
N GLU A 31 -27.45 -11.68 -18.55
CA GLU A 31 -27.87 -12.43 -19.73
C GLU A 31 -26.69 -13.02 -20.51
N VAL A 32 -25.74 -13.62 -19.79
CA VAL A 32 -24.56 -14.27 -20.37
C VAL A 32 -24.36 -15.67 -19.81
N THR A 33 -23.44 -16.43 -20.39
CA THR A 33 -23.11 -17.76 -19.87
C THR A 33 -22.27 -17.69 -18.59
N VAL A 34 -22.43 -18.67 -17.71
CA VAL A 34 -21.59 -18.85 -16.51
C VAL A 34 -20.11 -18.95 -16.87
N ARG A 35 -19.78 -19.57 -18.01
CA ARG A 35 -18.41 -19.66 -18.52
C ARG A 35 -17.81 -18.29 -18.84
N SER A 36 -18.61 -17.35 -19.35
CA SER A 36 -18.18 -15.96 -19.57
C SER A 36 -17.89 -15.26 -18.24
N VAL A 37 -18.76 -15.43 -17.23
CA VAL A 37 -18.55 -14.85 -15.90
C VAL A 37 -17.27 -15.35 -15.26
N TYR A 38 -16.98 -16.66 -15.30
CA TYR A 38 -15.72 -17.19 -14.77
C TYR A 38 -14.49 -16.59 -15.44
N ARG A 39 -14.53 -16.42 -16.77
CA ARG A 39 -13.42 -15.82 -17.51
C ARG A 39 -13.23 -14.35 -17.16
N ASP A 40 -14.33 -13.63 -16.96
CA ASP A 40 -14.30 -12.21 -16.63
C ASP A 40 -13.88 -11.98 -15.17
N ILE A 41 -14.30 -12.83 -14.23
CA ILE A 41 -13.79 -12.79 -12.84
C ILE A 41 -12.29 -13.10 -12.81
N ALA A 42 -11.82 -14.12 -13.54
CA ALA A 42 -10.38 -14.40 -13.64
C ALA A 42 -9.61 -13.22 -14.22
N ALA A 43 -10.17 -12.52 -15.21
CA ALA A 43 -9.56 -11.30 -15.75
C ALA A 43 -9.55 -10.15 -14.72
N LEU A 44 -10.64 -9.95 -13.96
CA LEU A 44 -10.70 -8.96 -12.88
C LEU A 44 -9.67 -9.25 -11.78
N GLN A 45 -9.53 -10.51 -11.38
CA GLN A 45 -8.52 -10.95 -10.40
C GLN A 45 -7.10 -10.75 -10.93
N ALA A 46 -6.84 -11.06 -12.20
CA ALA A 46 -5.55 -10.79 -12.85
C ALA A 46 -5.23 -9.27 -12.90
N MET A 47 -6.25 -8.42 -13.01
CA MET A 47 -6.14 -6.96 -12.87
C MET A 47 -6.07 -6.48 -11.42
N ARG A 48 -5.90 -7.40 -10.45
CA ARG A 48 -5.82 -7.13 -9.00
C ARG A 48 -7.08 -6.50 -8.40
N VAL A 49 -8.25 -6.69 -9.01
CA VAL A 49 -9.52 -6.43 -8.33
C VAL A 49 -9.68 -7.50 -7.23
N PRO A 50 -9.92 -7.13 -5.96
CA PRO A 50 -9.89 -8.06 -4.82
C PRO A 50 -11.19 -8.87 -4.73
N ILE A 51 -11.47 -9.62 -5.77
CA ILE A 51 -12.59 -10.55 -5.82
C ILE A 51 -12.13 -11.86 -5.21
N GLU A 52 -12.77 -12.26 -4.11
CA GLU A 52 -12.52 -13.52 -3.45
C GLU A 52 -13.64 -14.50 -3.70
N GLY A 53 -13.35 -15.78 -3.49
CA GLY A 53 -14.30 -16.87 -3.67
C GLY A 53 -14.02 -17.69 -4.93
N GLY A 54 -14.96 -18.57 -5.27
CA GLY A 54 -14.72 -19.62 -6.26
C GLY A 54 -15.97 -20.38 -6.65
N ARG A 55 -15.78 -21.38 -7.52
CA ARG A 55 -16.86 -22.23 -8.01
C ARG A 55 -17.61 -22.87 -6.84
N GLY A 56 -18.94 -22.80 -6.88
CA GLY A 56 -19.82 -23.38 -5.86
C GLY A 56 -19.96 -22.58 -4.56
N ILE A 57 -19.04 -21.65 -4.27
CA ILE A 57 -19.06 -20.83 -3.03
C ILE A 57 -19.57 -19.41 -3.31
N GLY A 58 -19.39 -18.93 -4.56
CA GLY A 58 -19.73 -17.58 -4.97
C GLY A 58 -18.56 -16.61 -4.78
N TYR A 59 -18.81 -15.35 -5.10
CA TYR A 59 -17.79 -14.30 -5.15
C TYR A 59 -18.19 -13.09 -4.30
N ILE A 60 -17.20 -12.49 -3.65
CA ILE A 60 -17.34 -11.22 -2.93
C ILE A 60 -16.26 -10.25 -3.39
N LEU A 61 -16.55 -8.96 -3.33
CA LEU A 61 -15.52 -7.92 -3.41
C LEU A 61 -15.09 -7.58 -1.99
N ARG A 62 -13.79 -7.69 -1.65
CA ARG A 62 -13.33 -7.29 -0.30
C ARG A 62 -13.68 -5.81 -0.05
N PRO A 63 -14.24 -5.48 1.14
CA PRO A 63 -14.39 -4.09 1.57
C PRO A 63 -13.04 -3.36 1.57
N GLY A 64 -13.03 -2.06 1.25
CA GLY A 64 -11.83 -1.22 1.34
C GLY A 64 -11.04 -1.01 0.04
N PHE A 65 -11.60 -1.37 -1.12
CA PHE A 65 -10.99 -1.10 -2.44
C PHE A 65 -11.74 -0.07 -3.29
N ASP A 66 -12.91 0.39 -2.84
CA ASP A 66 -13.54 1.60 -3.31
C ASP A 66 -13.53 2.66 -2.21
N LEU A 67 -13.03 3.84 -2.58
CA LEU A 67 -13.22 5.02 -1.76
C LEU A 67 -14.62 5.56 -2.12
N PRO A 68 -15.54 5.72 -1.15
CA PRO A 68 -16.82 6.36 -1.44
C PRO A 68 -16.59 7.78 -1.98
N PRO A 69 -17.59 8.41 -2.63
CA PRO A 69 -17.49 9.83 -2.96
C PRO A 69 -17.16 10.63 -1.71
N LEU A 70 -16.01 11.31 -1.71
CA LEU A 70 -15.56 12.19 -0.65
C LEU A 70 -15.69 13.63 -1.11
N MET A 71 -16.17 14.48 -0.21
CA MET A 71 -16.15 15.93 -0.38
C MET A 71 -14.88 16.44 0.29
N PHE A 72 -14.00 17.08 -0.48
CA PHE A 72 -12.79 17.71 0.03
C PHE A 72 -12.91 19.23 -0.06
N SER A 73 -12.41 19.95 0.94
CA SER A 73 -12.16 21.39 0.83
C SER A 73 -11.01 21.67 -0.15
N ILE A 74 -10.79 22.95 -0.46
CA ILE A 74 -9.66 23.37 -1.31
C ILE A 74 -8.33 23.05 -0.60
N GLU A 75 -8.23 23.36 0.69
CA GLU A 75 -7.05 23.14 1.52
C GLU A 75 -6.74 21.64 1.68
N GLU A 76 -7.77 20.81 1.87
CA GLU A 76 -7.62 19.36 1.91
C GLU A 76 -7.10 18.81 0.57
N MET A 77 -7.56 19.39 -0.55
CA MET A 77 -7.09 19.01 -1.87
C MET A 77 -5.63 19.44 -2.11
N GLU A 78 -5.25 20.65 -1.72
CA GLU A 78 -3.87 21.13 -1.78
C GLU A 78 -2.93 20.26 -0.94
N ALA A 79 -3.35 19.86 0.27
CA ALA A 79 -2.59 18.96 1.14
C ALA A 79 -2.36 17.60 0.47
N ILE A 80 -3.38 17.05 -0.21
CA ILE A 80 -3.24 15.82 -0.97
C ILE A 80 -2.27 16.01 -2.14
N VAL A 81 -2.44 17.05 -2.96
CA VAL A 81 -1.57 17.30 -4.13
C VAL A 81 -0.11 17.48 -3.71
N LEU A 82 0.15 18.25 -2.64
CA LEU A 82 1.50 18.43 -2.09
C LEU A 82 2.09 17.10 -1.62
N SER A 83 1.30 16.26 -0.94
CA SER A 83 1.73 14.94 -0.49
C SER A 83 2.08 14.01 -1.66
N LEU A 84 1.31 14.05 -2.74
CA LEU A 84 1.61 13.29 -3.96
C LEU A 84 2.90 13.78 -4.62
N ALA A 85 3.16 15.09 -4.63
CA ALA A 85 4.41 15.66 -5.14
C ALA A 85 5.63 15.25 -4.28
N LEU A 86 5.47 15.12 -2.97
CA LEU A 86 6.52 14.62 -2.07
C LEU A 86 6.88 13.16 -2.38
N LEU A 87 5.91 12.32 -2.77
CA LEU A 87 6.16 10.92 -3.12
C LEU A 87 7.05 10.74 -4.35
N GLU A 88 7.10 11.70 -5.28
CA GLU A 88 8.07 11.67 -6.38
C GLU A 88 9.53 11.69 -5.88
N ARG A 89 9.77 12.18 -4.65
CA ARG A 89 11.09 12.27 -4.04
C ARG A 89 11.43 11.08 -3.15
N THR A 90 10.47 10.68 -2.32
CA THR A 90 10.70 9.74 -1.21
C THR A 90 10.08 8.36 -1.44
N GLY A 91 9.06 8.26 -2.29
CA GLY A 91 8.35 7.01 -2.52
C GLY A 91 9.18 5.99 -3.29
N ASP A 92 8.84 4.71 -3.15
CA ASP A 92 9.28 3.69 -4.09
C ASP A 92 8.54 3.80 -5.43
N ASP A 93 9.03 3.10 -6.45
CA ASP A 93 8.50 3.20 -7.80
C ASP A 93 7.00 2.85 -7.89
N GLU A 94 6.50 1.91 -7.09
CA GLU A 94 5.07 1.60 -7.09
C GLU A 94 4.25 2.76 -6.51
N LEU A 95 4.74 3.41 -5.44
CA LEU A 95 4.10 4.58 -4.85
C LEU A 95 4.15 5.79 -5.78
N LYS A 96 5.26 6.04 -6.48
CA LYS A 96 5.35 7.10 -7.50
C LYS A 96 4.32 6.89 -8.61
N GLN A 97 4.23 5.67 -9.12
CA GLN A 97 3.24 5.35 -10.15
C GLN A 97 1.80 5.43 -9.61
N ALA A 98 1.57 5.05 -8.35
CA ALA A 98 0.28 5.24 -7.69
C ALA A 98 -0.06 6.73 -7.54
N ALA A 99 0.90 7.57 -7.15
CA ALA A 99 0.72 9.00 -6.99
C ALA A 99 0.31 9.66 -8.32
N LYS A 100 0.97 9.31 -9.43
CA LYS A 100 0.59 9.75 -10.79
C LYS A 100 -0.86 9.38 -11.13
N ARG A 101 -1.27 8.15 -10.83
CA ARG A 101 -2.65 7.68 -11.07
C ARG A 101 -3.66 8.41 -10.19
N VAL A 102 -3.34 8.69 -8.92
CA VAL A 102 -4.21 9.45 -8.02
C VAL A 102 -4.32 10.90 -8.49
N GLY A 103 -3.20 11.55 -8.85
CA GLY A 103 -3.18 12.89 -9.41
C GLY A 103 -4.06 13.02 -10.66
N ALA A 104 -3.98 12.04 -11.57
CA ALA A 104 -4.85 12.02 -12.75
C ALA A 104 -6.35 11.87 -12.41
N LYS A 105 -6.69 11.08 -11.38
CA LYS A 105 -8.08 10.94 -10.89
C LYS A 105 -8.59 12.24 -10.29
N ILE A 106 -7.77 12.92 -9.49
CA ILE A 106 -8.09 14.24 -8.91
C ILE A 106 -8.30 15.26 -10.03
N ALA A 107 -7.34 15.40 -10.93
CA ALA A 107 -7.46 16.32 -12.07
C ALA A 107 -8.73 16.05 -12.89
N GLY A 108 -9.06 14.77 -13.12
CA GLY A 108 -10.30 14.37 -13.81
C GLY A 108 -11.60 14.75 -13.09
N ALA A 109 -11.60 14.76 -11.75
CA ALA A 109 -12.78 15.04 -10.93
C ALA A 109 -12.98 16.53 -10.60
N VAL A 110 -11.94 17.36 -10.73
CA VAL A 110 -11.98 18.78 -10.34
C VAL A 110 -12.49 19.67 -11.49
N PRO A 111 -13.43 20.62 -11.22
CA PRO A 111 -13.89 21.60 -12.21
C PRO A 111 -12.79 22.57 -12.71
N PRO A 112 -12.93 23.17 -13.92
CA PRO A 112 -11.90 24.01 -14.54
C PRO A 112 -11.30 25.14 -13.68
N PRO A 113 -12.07 25.90 -12.86
CA PRO A 113 -11.51 26.97 -12.03
C PRO A 113 -10.55 26.45 -10.95
N LEU A 114 -10.88 25.30 -10.36
CA LEU A 114 -10.08 24.65 -9.32
C LEU A 114 -8.88 23.90 -9.91
N ARG A 115 -8.97 23.44 -11.17
CA ARG A 115 -7.80 22.86 -11.88
C ARG A 115 -6.67 23.86 -12.02
N GLN A 116 -6.95 25.15 -12.24
CA GLN A 116 -5.89 26.16 -12.34
C GLN A 116 -5.19 26.43 -11.00
N THR A 117 -5.91 26.29 -9.88
CA THR A 117 -5.34 26.40 -8.53
C THR A 117 -4.48 25.18 -8.17
N LEU A 118 -4.88 24.00 -8.63
CA LEU A 118 -4.20 22.73 -8.37
C LEU A 118 -3.16 22.35 -9.43
N ASP A 119 -3.16 23.03 -10.58
CA ASP A 119 -2.17 22.83 -11.63
C ASP A 119 -0.79 23.04 -11.01
N ALA A 120 0.05 22.03 -11.20
CA ALA A 120 1.25 21.72 -10.43
C ALA A 120 2.40 22.74 -10.50
N ASN A 121 2.11 24.00 -10.85
CA ASN A 121 3.04 25.11 -10.96
C ASN A 121 3.05 26.04 -9.73
N ALA A 122 2.11 25.90 -8.79
CA ALA A 122 2.10 26.68 -7.54
C ALA A 122 2.69 25.91 -6.34
N LEU A 123 2.53 24.58 -6.31
CA LEU A 123 2.99 23.71 -5.23
C LEU A 123 4.09 22.78 -5.73
N HIS A 124 5.32 23.04 -5.28
CA HIS A 124 6.49 22.23 -5.62
C HIS A 124 7.15 21.68 -4.35
N ALA A 125 7.52 20.41 -4.40
CA ALA A 125 8.37 19.80 -3.38
C ALA A 125 9.86 19.93 -3.80
N TRP A 126 10.52 21.01 -3.40
CA TRP A 126 11.93 21.27 -3.71
C TRP A 126 12.91 20.45 -2.85
N GLY A 127 14.08 20.09 -3.40
CA GLY A 127 15.18 19.38 -2.72
C GLY A 127 15.76 18.20 -3.54
N PHE A 128 16.72 17.46 -3.00
CA PHE A 128 17.31 16.30 -3.70
C PHE A 128 16.44 15.05 -3.59
N ALA A 129 16.37 14.22 -4.62
CA ALA A 129 15.80 12.89 -4.52
C ALA A 129 16.65 12.04 -3.56
N ALA A 130 16.03 11.23 -2.71
CA ALA A 130 16.78 10.29 -1.88
C ALA A 130 17.64 9.40 -2.80
N PRO A 131 18.93 9.17 -2.51
CA PRO A 131 19.80 8.35 -3.35
C PRO A 131 19.16 6.99 -3.64
N SER A 132 18.99 6.67 -4.92
CA SER A 132 18.30 5.46 -5.41
C SER A 132 19.10 4.15 -5.23
N ALA A 133 20.06 4.12 -4.30
CA ALA A 133 21.06 3.06 -4.19
C ALA A 133 20.82 2.09 -3.02
N SER A 134 19.59 2.01 -2.52
CA SER A 134 19.21 0.97 -1.55
C SER A 134 18.98 -0.34 -2.31
N ALA A 135 19.68 -1.41 -1.94
CA ALA A 135 19.46 -2.77 -2.48
C ALA A 135 18.05 -3.33 -2.15
N VAL A 136 17.30 -2.64 -1.28
CA VAL A 136 15.98 -3.07 -0.82
C VAL A 136 14.86 -2.47 -1.66
N ASP A 137 14.05 -3.36 -2.23
CA ASP A 137 12.73 -3.02 -2.73
C ASP A 137 11.82 -2.63 -1.54
N LEU A 138 11.60 -1.33 -1.33
CA LEU A 138 10.71 -0.86 -0.27
C LEU A 138 9.25 -1.29 -0.49
N ALA A 139 8.85 -1.59 -1.74
CA ALA A 139 7.53 -2.13 -2.01
C ALA A 139 7.37 -3.55 -1.43
N LEU A 140 8.45 -4.36 -1.47
CA LEU A 140 8.50 -5.66 -0.79
C LEU A 140 8.25 -5.49 0.71
N VAL A 141 8.91 -4.52 1.34
CA VAL A 141 8.76 -4.25 2.78
C VAL A 141 7.32 -3.82 3.10
N ARG A 142 6.73 -2.92 2.30
CA ARG A 142 5.32 -2.50 2.48
C ARG A 142 4.35 -3.68 2.36
N ARG A 143 4.57 -4.59 1.42
CA ARG A 143 3.78 -5.82 1.27
C ARG A 143 3.95 -6.73 2.50
N ALA A 144 5.18 -6.97 2.93
CA ALA A 144 5.47 -7.79 4.10
C ALA A 144 4.85 -7.25 5.39
N ILE A 145 4.79 -5.92 5.59
CA ILE A 145 4.08 -5.30 6.72
C ILE A 145 2.57 -5.59 6.63
N ARG A 146 1.97 -5.37 5.46
CA ARG A 146 0.53 -5.59 5.22
C ARG A 146 0.15 -7.05 5.42
N ASP A 147 0.99 -7.95 4.94
CA ASP A 147 0.78 -9.38 4.98
C ASP A 147 1.38 -10.02 6.24
N GLU A 148 1.90 -9.23 7.19
CA GLU A 148 2.58 -9.70 8.41
C GLU A 148 3.53 -10.88 8.14
N GLU A 149 4.34 -10.73 7.08
CA GLU A 149 5.34 -11.69 6.64
C GLU A 149 6.73 -11.26 7.16
N LYS A 150 7.48 -12.22 7.72
CA LYS A 150 8.82 -11.99 8.22
C LYS A 150 9.79 -11.78 7.05
N LEU A 151 10.78 -10.92 7.26
CA LEU A 151 11.84 -10.68 6.30
C LEU A 151 13.17 -11.23 6.83
N SER A 152 13.96 -11.81 5.92
CA SER A 152 15.37 -12.12 6.12
C SER A 152 16.21 -10.96 5.59
N LEU A 153 17.10 -10.45 6.44
CA LEU A 153 17.85 -9.22 6.22
C LEU A 153 19.34 -9.46 6.38
N SER A 154 20.13 -9.11 5.36
CA SER A 154 21.58 -8.94 5.46
C SER A 154 21.87 -7.45 5.71
N TYR A 155 22.37 -7.13 6.91
CA TYR A 155 22.44 -5.76 7.39
C TYR A 155 23.81 -5.41 7.96
N ARG A 156 24.35 -4.24 7.57
CA ARG A 156 25.54 -3.67 8.20
C ARG A 156 25.15 -2.76 9.35
N ASP A 157 25.69 -3.06 10.54
CA ASP A 157 25.54 -2.16 11.69
C ASP A 157 26.38 -0.88 11.54
N GLU A 158 26.30 0.01 12.53
CA GLU A 158 27.05 1.27 12.54
C GLU A 158 28.57 1.09 12.56
N ALA A 159 29.05 -0.04 13.07
CA ALA A 159 30.45 -0.40 13.05
C ALA A 159 30.86 -1.11 11.74
N GLY A 160 29.96 -1.18 10.75
CA GLY A 160 30.19 -1.81 9.45
C GLY A 160 30.14 -3.34 9.47
N ARG A 161 29.77 -3.96 10.61
CA ARG A 161 29.77 -5.42 10.75
C ARG A 161 28.52 -6.00 10.10
N PRO A 162 28.68 -6.98 9.19
CA PRO A 162 27.55 -7.65 8.57
C PRO A 162 26.84 -8.55 9.60
N THR A 163 25.51 -8.57 9.56
CA THR A 163 24.67 -9.43 10.37
C THR A 163 23.50 -9.96 9.55
N GLU A 164 23.17 -11.24 9.71
CA GLU A 164 21.93 -11.81 9.18
C GLU A 164 20.84 -11.82 10.25
N ARG A 165 19.63 -11.41 9.89
CA ARG A 165 18.53 -11.24 10.85
C ARG A 165 17.20 -11.67 10.25
N ILE A 166 16.37 -12.29 11.07
CA ILE A 166 14.93 -12.40 10.81
C ILE A 166 14.25 -11.26 11.56
N ILE A 167 13.42 -10.51 10.83
CA ILE A 167 12.69 -9.37 11.37
C ILE A 167 11.19 -9.51 11.10
N ARG A 168 10.37 -9.00 12.02
CA ARG A 168 8.92 -8.82 11.83
C ARG A 168 8.67 -7.33 11.55
N PRO A 169 8.56 -6.92 10.28
CA PRO A 169 8.44 -5.50 9.95
C PRO A 169 7.05 -4.97 10.34
N VAL A 170 7.01 -3.83 11.02
CA VAL A 170 5.76 -3.28 11.58
C VAL A 170 5.41 -1.91 11.05
N ALA A 171 6.42 -1.14 10.63
CA ALA A 171 6.25 0.16 9.97
C ALA A 171 7.42 0.44 9.02
N LEU A 172 7.16 1.31 8.04
CA LEU A 172 8.16 1.87 7.14
C LEU A 172 8.05 3.38 7.20
N ILE A 173 9.15 4.05 7.56
CA ILE A 173 9.22 5.50 7.74
C ILE A 173 10.05 6.07 6.60
N TYR A 174 9.52 7.06 5.90
CA TYR A 174 10.22 7.78 4.84
C TYR A 174 10.79 9.09 5.38
N TYR A 175 12.12 9.17 5.52
CA TYR A 175 12.82 10.43 5.74
C TYR A 175 13.19 11.07 4.40
N ALA A 176 13.69 12.31 4.44
CA ALA A 176 14.10 13.03 3.24
C ALA A 176 15.20 12.32 2.43
N GLU A 177 16.12 11.64 3.13
CA GLU A 177 17.32 11.04 2.51
C GLU A 177 17.33 9.51 2.52
N THR A 178 16.53 8.87 3.37
CA THR A 178 16.54 7.41 3.55
C THR A 178 15.19 6.91 4.07
N ALA A 179 14.93 5.61 3.96
CA ALA A 179 13.77 4.99 4.59
C ALA A 179 14.23 4.10 5.75
N ASN A 180 13.46 4.08 6.84
CA ASN A 180 13.73 3.19 7.98
C ASN A 180 12.63 2.14 8.11
N ILE A 181 13.05 0.89 8.17
CA ILE A 181 12.18 -0.23 8.52
C ILE A 181 12.16 -0.33 10.04
N VAL A 182 10.99 -0.17 10.65
CA VAL A 182 10.78 -0.48 12.06
C VAL A 182 10.36 -1.94 12.15
N ALA A 183 11.05 -2.73 12.97
CA ALA A 183 10.75 -4.15 13.09
C ALA A 183 11.12 -4.72 14.46
N TRP A 184 10.41 -5.78 14.86
CA TRP A 184 10.88 -6.67 15.92
C TRP A 184 12.02 -7.53 15.38
N CYS A 185 13.21 -7.40 15.98
CA CYS A 185 14.38 -8.17 15.59
C CYS A 185 14.46 -9.45 16.41
N GLU A 186 14.33 -10.64 15.79
CA GLU A 186 14.34 -11.91 16.53
C GLU A 186 15.72 -12.24 17.12
N LEU A 187 16.80 -11.74 16.51
CA LEU A 187 18.14 -11.89 17.10
C LEU A 187 18.32 -11.09 18.40
N ARG A 188 17.65 -9.93 18.51
CA ARG A 188 17.83 -9.01 19.65
C ARG A 188 16.63 -8.99 20.60
N GLN A 189 15.55 -9.67 20.25
CA GLN A 189 14.29 -9.74 21.00
C GLN A 189 13.79 -8.34 21.40
N ALA A 190 13.83 -7.39 20.46
CA ALA A 190 13.44 -6.01 20.69
C ALA A 190 13.07 -5.28 19.39
N ILE A 191 12.34 -4.17 19.52
CA ILE A 191 12.09 -3.23 18.41
C ILE A 191 13.41 -2.55 18.01
N ARG A 192 13.70 -2.51 16.71
CA ARG A 192 14.86 -1.86 16.11
C ARG A 192 14.49 -1.16 14.80
N ASN A 193 15.26 -0.13 14.48
CA ASN A 193 15.17 0.62 13.23
C ASN A 193 16.32 0.19 12.31
N PHE A 194 15.98 -0.15 11.08
CA PHE A 194 16.94 -0.57 10.04
C PHE A 194 16.90 0.46 8.92
N ARG A 195 18.01 1.18 8.71
CA ARG A 195 18.10 2.14 7.59
C ARG A 195 18.21 1.38 6.27
N SER A 196 17.43 1.79 5.28
CA SER A 196 17.36 1.08 3.99
C SER A 196 18.68 1.08 3.25
N ASP A 197 19.45 2.17 3.38
CA ASP A 197 20.78 2.33 2.78
C ASP A 197 21.88 1.43 3.38
N ARG A 198 21.62 0.77 4.52
CA ARG A 198 22.55 -0.17 5.18
C ARG A 198 22.18 -1.64 4.99
N ILE A 199 21.11 -1.91 4.25
CA ILE A 199 20.66 -3.26 3.94
C ILE A 199 21.32 -3.70 2.63
N GLU A 200 22.01 -4.84 2.68
CA GLU A 200 22.69 -5.43 1.52
C GLU A 200 21.79 -6.40 0.76
N ASP A 201 20.92 -7.13 1.47
CA ASP A 201 19.92 -8.02 0.89
C ASP A 201 18.68 -8.07 1.79
N CYS A 202 17.51 -8.19 1.16
CA CYS A 202 16.23 -8.27 1.83
C CYS A 202 15.28 -9.16 1.03
N ARG A 203 14.79 -10.23 1.67
CA ARG A 203 13.90 -11.20 1.03
C ARG A 203 12.84 -11.72 2.01
N PRO A 204 11.68 -12.18 1.50
CA PRO A 204 10.72 -12.90 2.33
C PRO A 204 11.36 -14.11 2.98
N ALA A 205 11.10 -14.31 4.28
CA ALA A 205 11.59 -15.47 5.01
C ALA A 205 10.69 -16.71 4.82
N GLY A 206 9.53 -16.57 4.17
CA GLY A 206 8.53 -17.64 4.07
C GLY A 206 7.91 -18.01 5.41
N LEU A 207 7.92 -17.09 6.37
CA LEU A 207 7.38 -17.22 7.72
C LEU A 207 6.51 -16.00 8.03
N TRP A 208 5.49 -16.16 8.86
CA TRP A 208 4.55 -15.08 9.19
C TRP A 208 4.45 -14.83 10.70
N PHE A 209 3.91 -13.67 11.07
CA PHE A 209 3.57 -13.27 12.44
C PHE A 209 2.11 -12.75 12.47
N LYS A 210 1.20 -13.50 11.85
CA LYS A 210 -0.20 -13.09 11.65
C LYS A 210 -0.88 -12.74 12.98
N GLY A 211 -1.52 -11.57 13.02
CA GLY A 211 -2.24 -11.05 14.18
C GLY A 211 -1.36 -10.42 15.26
N GLU A 212 -0.04 -10.41 15.10
CA GLU A 212 0.88 -9.76 16.04
C GLU A 212 1.26 -8.33 15.64
N GLY A 213 0.96 -7.89 14.41
CA GLY A 213 1.44 -6.62 13.86
C GLY A 213 0.97 -5.40 14.66
N ASP A 214 -0.30 -5.35 15.05
CA ASP A 214 -0.85 -4.23 15.83
C ASP A 214 -0.22 -4.13 17.22
N ARG A 215 -0.07 -5.28 17.90
CA ARG A 215 0.61 -5.34 19.20
C ARG A 215 2.05 -4.84 19.10
N LEU A 216 2.80 -5.27 18.08
CA LEU A 216 4.19 -4.84 17.90
C LEU A 216 4.30 -3.36 17.50
N ARG A 217 3.32 -2.82 16.75
CA ARG A 217 3.22 -1.38 16.50
C ARG A 217 2.98 -0.60 17.80
N GLN A 218 2.09 -1.09 18.67
CA GLN A 218 1.85 -0.45 19.97
C GLN A 218 3.13 -0.42 20.82
N VAL A 219 3.86 -1.54 20.91
CA VAL A 219 5.15 -1.60 21.63
C VAL A 219 6.15 -0.58 21.09
N TRP A 220 6.17 -0.36 19.77
CA TRP A 220 7.02 0.67 19.17
C TRP A 220 6.59 2.09 19.54
N VAL A 221 5.29 2.40 19.46
CA VAL A 221 4.73 3.72 19.80
C VAL A 221 4.98 4.06 21.26
N ASP A 222 4.67 3.14 22.18
CA ASP A 222 4.87 3.32 23.62
C ASP A 222 6.35 3.58 23.95
N GLY A 223 7.25 2.85 23.29
CA GLY A 223 8.70 3.05 23.45
C GLY A 223 9.19 4.40 22.92
N TRP A 224 8.47 5.04 22.01
CA TRP A 224 8.81 6.36 21.48
C TRP A 224 8.36 7.47 22.44
N GLU A 225 7.16 7.38 22.98
CA GLU A 225 6.60 8.35 23.94
C GLU A 225 7.41 8.43 25.25
N ILE A 226 7.85 7.27 25.76
CA ILE A 226 8.68 7.20 26.98
C ILE A 226 10.03 7.91 26.78
N ASN A 227 10.66 7.74 25.62
CA ASN A 227 11.93 8.40 25.31
C ASN A 227 11.75 9.90 25.08
N ALA A 228 10.66 10.32 24.43
CA ALA A 228 10.35 11.74 24.25
C ALA A 228 10.14 12.46 25.60
N ALA A 229 9.43 11.84 26.54
CA ALA A 229 9.22 12.39 27.89
C ALA A 229 10.52 12.47 28.71
N ALA A 230 11.46 11.55 28.51
CA ALA A 230 12.76 11.54 29.19
C ALA A 230 13.74 12.61 28.68
N THR A 231 13.49 13.22 27.51
CA THR A 231 14.38 14.23 26.91
C THR A 231 13.97 15.68 27.23
N VAL A 232 12.85 15.86 27.94
CA VAL A 232 12.25 17.16 28.28
C VAL A 232 12.44 17.52 29.77
N ASN A 233 13.05 16.63 30.57
CA ASN A 233 13.48 16.88 31.94
C ASN A 233 15.01 16.99 32.02
#